data_AF-A0A4Q1D0J7-F1
#
_entry.id   AF-A0A4Q1D0J7-F1
#
_cell.length_a   1.000
_cell.length_b   1.000
_cell.length_c   1.000
_cell.angle_alpha   90.00
_cell.angle_beta   90.00
_cell.angle_gamma   90.00
#
_symmetry.space_group_name_H-M   'P 1'
#
loop_
_entity.id
_entity.type
_entity.pdbx_description
1 polymer ?
#
loop_
_entity_poly.entity_id
_entity_poly.type
_entity_poly.pdbx_seq_one_letter_code
_entity_poly.pdbx_strand_id
1 'polypeptide(L)'
;MSDKEFNIKSSTIEKGLELAKDFVGKLIGPTIEELGLFVSDNIKYLRFKNQVKILLKAKKYVEDNKISIKEVPIKILVPLLEKASLEESEELQDKWASMLANMVNSEKNFQNQIFPSILSQLSIEEFNELNELLNAEKDFRGMVAKYNRVRREYNLSTVKQIEELKEKISDLERTGMYLNLEEFECANLVRLGLIKKVPPSIYIPEFRTGGHYDSGEQWHALNAEYDADNNGYRLTELGEKFLEMCQLKTA
;
A
#
# COMPACT_ATOMS: atom_id res chain seq x y z
N MET A 1 -35.80 -12.24 -42.23
CA MET A 1 -34.62 -11.40 -41.95
C MET A 1 -34.73 -10.93 -40.53
N SER A 2 -33.73 -11.31 -39.74
CA SER A 2 -33.55 -11.04 -38.32
C SER A 2 -33.34 -9.56 -38.08
N ASP A 3 -34.06 -8.96 -37.14
CA ASP A 3 -33.60 -7.82 -36.32
C ASP A 3 -34.46 -7.75 -35.05
N LYS A 4 -34.09 -8.58 -34.07
CA LYS A 4 -34.52 -8.46 -32.67
C LYS A 4 -33.37 -8.86 -31.77
N GLU A 5 -32.37 -8.01 -31.68
CA GLU A 5 -31.42 -8.03 -30.56
C GLU A 5 -30.96 -6.59 -30.30
N PHE A 6 -30.69 -6.29 -29.02
CA PHE A 6 -30.38 -4.97 -28.43
C PHE A 6 -31.56 -4.11 -27.95
N ASN A 7 -32.21 -4.53 -26.85
CA ASN A 7 -32.93 -3.57 -25.99
C ASN A 7 -32.87 -3.85 -24.47
N ILE A 8 -31.92 -4.68 -24.00
CA ILE A 8 -31.81 -5.05 -22.58
C ILE A 8 -30.58 -4.38 -21.89
N LYS A 9 -29.72 -3.68 -22.64
CA LYS A 9 -28.50 -3.05 -22.11
C LYS A 9 -28.61 -1.55 -21.78
N SER A 10 -29.51 -0.81 -22.42
CA SER A 10 -29.60 0.66 -22.23
C SER A 10 -30.06 1.03 -20.81
N SER A 11 -31.16 0.44 -20.35
CA SER A 11 -31.78 0.81 -19.08
C SER A 11 -30.94 0.49 -17.83
N THR A 12 -30.14 -0.57 -17.85
CA THR A 12 -29.24 -0.92 -16.75
C THR A 12 -28.04 0.03 -16.69
N ILE A 13 -27.50 0.43 -17.85
CA ILE A 13 -26.40 1.40 -17.94
C ILE A 13 -26.89 2.79 -17.53
N GLU A 14 -28.07 3.19 -17.99
CA GLU A 14 -28.73 4.46 -17.62
C GLU A 14 -28.93 4.55 -16.10
N LYS A 15 -29.48 3.50 -15.46
CA LYS A 15 -29.62 3.45 -14.00
C LYS A 15 -28.28 3.53 -13.27
N GLY A 16 -27.27 2.80 -13.75
CA GLY A 16 -25.92 2.86 -13.17
C GLY A 16 -25.30 4.26 -13.28
N LEU A 17 -25.56 4.94 -14.40
CA LEU A 17 -25.13 6.32 -14.62
C LEU A 17 -25.84 7.30 -13.69
N GLU A 18 -27.16 7.21 -13.53
CA GLU A 18 -27.92 8.04 -12.60
C GLU A 18 -27.38 7.89 -11.17
N LEU A 19 -27.20 6.64 -10.72
CA LEU A 19 -26.65 6.35 -9.39
C LEU A 19 -25.23 6.91 -9.19
N ALA A 20 -24.41 6.89 -10.24
CA ALA A 20 -23.06 7.45 -10.20
C ALA A 20 -23.09 8.98 -10.20
N LYS A 21 -23.95 9.62 -11.00
CA LYS A 21 -24.15 11.08 -11.00
C LYS A 21 -24.60 11.58 -9.64
N ASP A 22 -25.59 10.93 -9.04
CA ASP A 22 -26.08 11.25 -7.70
C ASP A 22 -24.98 11.13 -6.65
N PHE A 23 -24.15 10.09 -6.74
CA PHE A 23 -23.03 9.91 -5.82
C PHE A 23 -22.00 11.01 -6.00
N VAL A 24 -21.57 11.29 -7.23
CA VAL A 24 -20.60 12.34 -7.50
C VAL A 24 -21.13 13.69 -7.03
N GLY A 25 -22.39 14.04 -7.27
CA GLY A 25 -23.00 15.28 -6.79
C GLY A 25 -22.86 15.48 -5.27
N LYS A 26 -22.89 14.40 -4.48
CA LYS A 26 -22.62 14.45 -3.02
C LYS A 26 -21.15 14.70 -2.68
N LEU A 27 -20.22 14.37 -3.57
CA LEU A 27 -18.78 14.51 -3.35
C LEU A 27 -18.24 15.91 -3.70
N ILE A 28 -18.93 16.65 -4.57
CA ILE A 28 -18.45 17.96 -5.09
C ILE A 28 -19.27 19.16 -4.61
N GLY A 29 -20.36 18.94 -3.87
CA GLY A 29 -21.31 20.00 -3.51
C GLY A 29 -22.14 20.48 -4.72
N PRO A 30 -23.01 21.50 -4.55
CA PRO A 30 -24.05 21.87 -5.51
C PRO A 30 -23.56 22.53 -6.82
N THR A 31 -22.27 22.47 -7.14
CA THR A 31 -21.66 23.42 -8.11
C THR A 31 -21.27 22.87 -9.48
N ILE A 32 -21.51 21.60 -9.83
CA ILE A 32 -21.21 21.11 -11.20
C ILE A 32 -22.26 20.12 -11.67
N GLU A 33 -23.29 20.61 -12.37
CA GLU A 33 -24.30 19.81 -13.09
C GLU A 33 -23.73 19.17 -14.39
N GLU A 34 -22.53 19.57 -14.82
CA GLU A 34 -21.93 19.15 -16.09
C GLU A 34 -20.56 18.50 -15.90
N LEU A 35 -20.52 17.26 -15.39
CA LEU A 35 -19.46 16.35 -15.80
C LEU A 35 -19.74 15.97 -17.26
N GLY A 36 -19.13 16.71 -18.18
CA GLY A 36 -19.32 16.58 -19.62
C GLY A 36 -19.02 15.17 -20.13
N LEU A 37 -20.07 14.39 -20.36
CA LEU A 37 -20.01 13.04 -20.92
C LEU A 37 -20.13 13.09 -22.45
N PHE A 38 -19.04 13.44 -23.13
CA PHE A 38 -18.96 13.34 -24.58
C PHE A 38 -18.55 11.92 -25.00
N VAL A 39 -19.54 11.08 -25.31
CA VAL A 39 -19.33 9.73 -25.86
C VAL A 39 -19.20 9.85 -27.38
N SER A 40 -17.97 9.77 -27.90
CA SER A 40 -17.72 9.84 -29.34
C SER A 40 -16.65 8.86 -29.84
N ASP A 41 -16.11 7.98 -28.99
CA ASP A 41 -15.06 7.01 -29.37
C ASP A 41 -15.08 5.79 -28.42
N ASN A 42 -14.65 4.62 -28.90
CA ASN A 42 -14.64 3.35 -28.17
C ASN A 42 -13.76 3.39 -26.92
N ILE A 43 -12.61 4.07 -26.99
CA ILE A 43 -11.72 4.27 -25.83
C ILE A 43 -12.38 5.17 -24.78
N LYS A 44 -13.09 6.22 -25.21
CA LYS A 44 -13.85 7.09 -24.30
C LYS A 44 -14.96 6.32 -23.59
N TYR A 45 -15.65 5.43 -24.31
CA TYR A 45 -16.67 4.56 -23.72
C TYR A 45 -16.09 3.60 -22.67
N LEU A 46 -14.95 2.97 -22.93
CA LEU A 46 -14.29 2.08 -21.97
C LEU A 46 -13.89 2.83 -20.68
N ARG A 47 -13.23 3.98 -20.84
CA ARG A 47 -12.82 4.83 -19.71
C ARG A 47 -14.01 5.28 -18.88
N PHE A 48 -15.08 5.72 -19.55
CA PHE A 48 -16.31 6.11 -18.88
C PHE A 48 -16.95 4.94 -18.12
N LYS A 49 -17.02 3.74 -18.73
CA LYS A 49 -17.52 2.54 -18.06
C LYS A 49 -16.72 2.22 -16.80
N ASN A 50 -15.39 2.33 -16.84
CA ASN A 50 -14.52 2.11 -15.69
C ASN A 50 -14.78 3.14 -14.58
N GLN A 51 -14.92 4.43 -14.93
CA GLN A 51 -15.28 5.48 -13.96
C GLN A 51 -16.60 5.17 -13.25
N VAL A 52 -17.64 4.85 -14.01
CA VAL A 52 -18.96 4.49 -13.44
C VAL A 52 -18.84 3.26 -12.53
N LYS A 53 -18.11 2.22 -12.96
CA LYS A 53 -17.90 1.00 -12.16
C LYS A 53 -17.22 1.32 -10.82
N ILE A 54 -16.16 2.11 -10.82
CA ILE A 54 -15.40 2.49 -9.61
C ILE A 54 -16.25 3.37 -8.69
N LEU A 55 -17.01 4.32 -9.24
CA LEU A 55 -17.94 5.14 -8.47
C LEU A 55 -19.03 4.32 -7.78
N LEU A 56 -19.62 3.35 -8.49
CA LEU A 56 -20.64 2.47 -7.92
C LEU A 56 -20.07 1.56 -6.82
N LYS A 57 -18.84 1.03 -7.01
CA LYS A 57 -18.13 0.27 -5.98
C LYS A 57 -17.86 1.14 -4.74
N ALA A 58 -17.36 2.35 -4.93
CA ALA A 58 -17.10 3.29 -3.83
C ALA A 58 -18.38 3.68 -3.08
N LYS A 59 -19.48 3.93 -3.80
CA LYS A 59 -20.81 4.19 -3.22
C LYS A 59 -21.26 3.02 -2.34
N LYS A 60 -21.18 1.79 -2.88
CA LYS A 60 -21.53 0.58 -2.14
C LYS A 60 -20.70 0.46 -0.86
N TYR A 61 -19.40 0.70 -0.94
CA TYR A 61 -18.53 0.69 0.24
C TYR A 61 -18.90 1.73 1.29
N VAL A 62 -19.26 2.94 0.86
CA VAL A 62 -19.76 3.99 1.76
C VAL A 62 -21.06 3.56 2.46
N GLU A 63 -21.98 2.95 1.72
CA GLU A 63 -23.26 2.45 2.24
C GLU A 63 -23.06 1.28 3.21
N ASP A 64 -22.30 0.25 2.80
CA ASP A 64 -22.05 -0.97 3.58
C ASP A 64 -21.33 -0.66 4.90
N ASN A 65 -20.40 0.32 4.89
CA ASN A 65 -19.62 0.71 6.08
C ASN A 65 -20.20 1.93 6.81
N LYS A 66 -21.39 2.42 6.42
CA LYS A 66 -22.08 3.58 7.03
C LYS A 66 -21.18 4.82 7.16
N ILE A 67 -20.38 5.07 6.12
CA ILE A 67 -19.41 6.17 6.10
C ILE A 67 -20.16 7.50 5.98
N SER A 68 -19.87 8.42 6.91
CA SER A 68 -20.32 9.81 6.81
C SER A 68 -19.53 10.54 5.72
N ILE A 69 -20.23 11.08 4.72
CA ILE A 69 -19.63 11.68 3.53
C ILE A 69 -19.25 13.14 3.79
N LYS A 70 -18.06 13.55 3.31
CA LYS A 70 -17.66 14.94 3.10
C LYS A 70 -17.25 15.19 1.65
N GLU A 71 -17.28 16.45 1.24
CA GLU A 71 -16.82 16.88 -0.07
C GLU A 71 -15.33 16.62 -0.28
N VAL A 72 -14.95 16.21 -1.49
CA VAL A 72 -13.57 16.01 -1.91
C VAL A 72 -13.19 17.15 -2.87
N PRO A 73 -12.08 17.87 -2.62
CA PRO A 73 -11.62 18.92 -3.52
C PRO A 73 -11.51 18.41 -4.96
N ILE A 74 -12.04 19.18 -5.91
CA ILE A 74 -12.04 18.82 -7.35
C ILE A 74 -10.63 18.52 -7.86
N LYS A 75 -9.62 19.24 -7.36
CA LYS A 75 -8.19 19.02 -7.65
C LYS A 75 -7.69 17.61 -7.29
N ILE A 76 -8.43 16.87 -6.46
CA ILE A 76 -8.15 15.47 -6.11
C ILE A 76 -9.11 14.55 -6.86
N LEU A 77 -10.41 14.85 -6.81
CA LEU A 77 -11.44 13.97 -7.37
C LEU A 77 -11.30 13.78 -8.88
N VAL A 78 -11.06 14.86 -9.64
CA VAL A 78 -10.94 14.78 -11.10
C VAL A 78 -9.72 13.95 -11.51
N PRO A 79 -8.49 14.25 -11.03
CA PRO A 79 -7.33 13.42 -11.35
C PRO A 79 -7.46 11.97 -10.90
N LEU A 80 -8.14 11.71 -9.77
CA LEU A 80 -8.42 10.35 -9.31
C LEU A 80 -9.29 9.62 -10.34
N LEU A 81 -10.44 10.17 -10.73
CA LEU A 81 -11.36 9.54 -11.68
C LEU A 81 -10.74 9.40 -13.08
N GLU A 82 -9.89 10.33 -13.50
CA GLU A 82 -9.18 10.24 -14.78
C GLU A 82 -8.17 9.09 -14.78
N LYS A 83 -7.34 8.97 -13.74
CA LYS A 83 -6.37 7.88 -13.62
C LYS A 83 -7.04 6.52 -13.45
N ALA A 84 -8.05 6.46 -12.58
CA ALA A 84 -8.81 5.24 -12.32
C ALA A 84 -9.58 4.75 -13.56
N SER A 85 -9.93 5.66 -14.49
CA SER A 85 -10.59 5.29 -15.75
C SER A 85 -9.73 4.38 -16.65
N LEU A 86 -8.41 4.44 -16.49
CA LEU A 86 -7.44 3.67 -17.27
C LEU A 86 -7.13 2.31 -16.65
N GLU A 87 -7.64 2.03 -15.44
CA GLU A 87 -7.38 0.77 -14.75
C GLU A 87 -8.19 -0.38 -15.36
N GLU A 88 -7.49 -1.44 -15.76
CA GLU A 88 -8.10 -2.65 -16.34
C GLU A 88 -8.21 -3.78 -15.33
N SER A 89 -7.31 -3.83 -14.33
CA SER A 89 -7.35 -4.85 -13.28
C SER A 89 -8.56 -4.65 -12.37
N GLU A 90 -9.41 -5.66 -12.26
CA GLU A 90 -10.57 -5.61 -11.37
C GLU A 90 -10.16 -5.43 -9.91
N GLU A 91 -9.05 -6.03 -9.50
CA GLU A 91 -8.51 -5.91 -8.14
C GLU A 91 -8.03 -4.49 -7.86
N LEU A 92 -7.33 -3.85 -8.79
CA LEU A 92 -6.90 -2.46 -8.63
C LEU A 92 -8.09 -1.49 -8.70
N GLN A 93 -9.12 -1.77 -9.51
CA GLN A 93 -10.38 -1.01 -9.50
C GLN A 93 -11.05 -1.04 -8.11
N ASP A 94 -10.97 -2.16 -7.37
CA ASP A 94 -11.44 -2.22 -5.99
C ASP A 94 -10.60 -1.35 -5.05
N LYS A 95 -9.28 -1.25 -5.27
CA LYS A 95 -8.41 -0.34 -4.50
C LYS A 95 -8.72 1.12 -4.79
N TRP A 96 -8.98 1.48 -6.04
CA TRP A 96 -9.45 2.81 -6.42
C TRP A 96 -10.78 3.17 -5.75
N ALA A 97 -11.73 2.23 -5.74
CA ALA A 97 -13.02 2.42 -5.07
C ALA A 97 -12.88 2.57 -3.55
N SER A 98 -12.03 1.75 -2.92
CA SER A 98 -11.70 1.84 -1.48
C SER A 98 -11.03 3.17 -1.14
N MET A 99 -10.09 3.62 -1.98
CA MET A 99 -9.42 4.92 -1.84
C MET A 99 -10.43 6.06 -1.89
N LEU A 100 -11.34 6.06 -2.86
CA LEU A 100 -12.39 7.08 -2.94
C LEU A 100 -13.29 7.06 -1.71
N ALA A 101 -13.75 5.87 -1.27
CA ALA A 101 -14.55 5.72 -0.06
C ALA A 101 -13.84 6.25 1.21
N ASN A 102 -12.53 6.05 1.32
CA ASN A 102 -11.71 6.60 2.42
C ASN A 102 -11.52 8.13 2.32
N MET A 103 -11.42 8.70 1.11
CA MET A 103 -11.26 10.15 0.91
C MET A 103 -12.53 10.94 1.24
N VAL A 104 -13.69 10.34 1.01
CA VAL A 104 -14.99 10.95 1.31
C VAL A 104 -15.40 10.76 2.77
N ASN A 105 -14.70 9.93 3.55
CA ASN A 105 -15.02 9.71 4.96
C ASN A 105 -14.69 10.96 5.80
N SER A 106 -15.70 11.55 6.43
CA SER A 106 -15.59 12.77 7.23
C SER A 106 -14.77 12.59 8.52
N GLU A 107 -14.70 11.39 9.07
CA GLU A 107 -13.95 11.05 10.29
C GLU A 107 -12.43 10.92 10.03
N LYS A 108 -12.03 10.84 8.76
CA LYS A 108 -10.64 10.62 8.34
C LYS A 108 -10.09 11.85 7.64
N ASN A 109 -8.84 12.24 7.90
CA ASN A 109 -8.19 13.34 7.19
C ASN A 109 -7.28 12.85 6.05
N PHE A 110 -7.89 12.30 5.00
CA PHE A 110 -7.18 11.56 3.95
C PHE A 110 -7.23 12.18 2.53
N GLN A 111 -7.58 13.46 2.43
CA GLN A 111 -7.65 14.15 1.14
C GLN A 111 -6.27 14.62 0.67
N ASN A 112 -5.45 13.67 0.20
CA ASN A 112 -4.13 13.94 -0.37
C ASN A 112 -4.02 13.40 -1.80
N GLN A 113 -3.53 14.25 -2.72
CA GLN A 113 -3.35 13.93 -4.14
C GLN A 113 -2.25 12.89 -4.42
N ILE A 114 -1.39 12.61 -3.43
CA ILE A 114 -0.28 11.65 -3.61
C ILE A 114 -0.78 10.23 -3.83
N PHE A 115 -1.84 9.79 -3.13
CA PHE A 115 -2.29 8.40 -3.17
C PHE A 115 -2.85 7.96 -4.53
N PRO A 116 -3.71 8.76 -5.21
CA PRO A 116 -4.11 8.47 -6.58
C PRO A 116 -2.92 8.38 -7.53
N SER A 117 -1.90 9.23 -7.32
CA SER A 117 -0.70 9.18 -8.17
C SER A 117 0.13 7.93 -7.94
N ILE A 118 0.25 7.47 -6.70
CA ILE A 118 0.95 6.24 -6.37
C ILE A 118 0.21 5.04 -6.99
N LEU A 119 -1.09 4.89 -6.75
CA LEU A 119 -1.84 3.72 -7.23
C LEU A 119 -1.81 3.60 -8.76
N SER A 120 -1.83 4.72 -9.49
CA SER A 120 -1.70 4.72 -10.96
C SER A 120 -0.35 4.26 -11.52
N GLN A 121 0.65 4.06 -10.65
CA GLN A 121 2.02 3.68 -11.03
C GLN A 121 2.42 2.31 -10.48
N LEU A 122 1.46 1.53 -9.98
CA LEU A 122 1.70 0.20 -9.41
C LEU A 122 1.08 -0.89 -10.29
N SER A 123 1.79 -2.00 -10.41
CA SER A 123 1.21 -3.27 -10.84
C SER A 123 0.39 -3.92 -9.72
N ILE A 124 -0.38 -4.95 -10.05
CA ILE A 124 -1.11 -5.72 -9.04
C ILE A 124 -0.14 -6.55 -8.20
N GLU A 125 0.93 -7.05 -8.80
CA GLU A 125 2.01 -7.80 -8.16
C GLU A 125 2.71 -6.93 -7.10
N GLU A 126 3.12 -5.71 -7.47
CA GLU A 126 3.73 -4.73 -6.56
C GLU A 126 2.79 -4.40 -5.39
N PHE A 127 1.49 -4.22 -5.66
CA PHE A 127 0.50 -3.94 -4.62
C PHE A 127 0.32 -5.12 -3.65
N ASN A 128 0.33 -6.35 -4.16
CA ASN A 128 0.17 -7.55 -3.36
C ASN A 128 1.40 -7.79 -2.48
N GLU A 129 2.60 -7.63 -3.02
CA GLU A 129 3.85 -7.74 -2.25
C GLU A 129 3.96 -6.66 -1.17
N LEU A 130 3.45 -5.45 -1.40
CA LEU A 130 3.33 -4.43 -0.35
C LEU A 130 2.39 -4.87 0.80
N ASN A 131 1.30 -5.59 0.49
CA ASN A 131 0.40 -6.11 1.53
C ASN A 131 1.04 -7.21 2.35
N GLU A 132 1.77 -8.12 1.70
CA GLU A 132 2.53 -9.15 2.41
C GLU A 132 3.60 -8.53 3.30
N LEU A 133 4.31 -7.51 2.80
CA LEU A 133 5.26 -6.74 3.59
C LEU A 133 4.60 -6.07 4.81
N LEU A 134 3.41 -5.49 4.65
CA LEU A 134 2.65 -4.93 5.78
C LEU A 134 2.30 -5.97 6.84
N ASN A 135 1.93 -7.19 6.42
CA ASN A 135 1.63 -8.29 7.33
C ASN A 135 2.88 -8.72 8.10
N ALA A 136 4.01 -8.90 7.40
CA ALA A 136 5.28 -9.22 8.03
C ALA A 136 5.75 -8.12 9.01
N GLU A 137 5.52 -6.83 8.72
CA GLU A 137 5.78 -5.72 9.65
C GLU A 137 4.87 -5.75 10.89
N LYS A 138 3.62 -6.20 10.77
CA LYS A 138 2.72 -6.39 11.92
C LYS A 138 3.20 -7.54 12.80
N ASP A 139 3.61 -8.65 12.20
CA ASP A 139 4.15 -9.80 12.92
C ASP A 139 5.44 -9.45 13.66
N PHE A 140 6.34 -8.73 13.00
CA PHE A 140 7.56 -8.20 13.60
C PHE A 140 7.24 -7.29 14.81
N ARG A 141 6.31 -6.35 14.67
CA ARG A 141 5.85 -5.49 15.79
C ARG A 141 5.25 -6.32 16.94
N GLY A 142 4.47 -7.35 16.62
CA GLY A 142 3.90 -8.28 17.61
C GLY A 142 4.99 -9.05 18.37
N MET A 143 6.04 -9.49 17.67
CA MET A 143 7.20 -10.14 18.27
C MET A 143 7.96 -9.21 19.21
N VAL A 144 8.21 -7.96 18.81
CA VAL A 144 8.84 -6.93 19.66
C VAL A 144 8.00 -6.64 20.91
N ALA A 145 6.68 -6.52 20.76
CA ALA A 145 5.77 -6.32 21.89
C ALA A 145 5.81 -7.51 22.87
N LYS A 146 5.82 -8.75 22.34
CA LYS A 146 5.95 -9.98 23.12
C LYS A 146 7.29 -10.02 23.88
N TYR A 147 8.40 -9.71 23.20
CA TYR A 147 9.72 -9.62 23.82
C TYR A 147 9.72 -8.64 25.00
N ASN A 148 9.18 -7.44 24.80
CA ASN A 148 9.11 -6.42 25.84
C ASN A 148 8.24 -6.84 27.04
N ARG A 149 7.14 -7.57 26.80
CA ARG A 149 6.30 -8.11 27.87
C ARG A 149 7.05 -9.17 28.69
N VAL A 150 7.58 -10.20 28.03
CA VAL A 150 8.28 -11.30 28.70
C VAL A 150 9.52 -10.80 29.45
N ARG A 151 10.27 -9.86 28.88
CA ARG A 151 11.43 -9.24 29.52
C ARG A 151 11.08 -8.50 30.82
N ARG A 152 9.88 -7.93 30.95
CA ARG A 152 9.45 -7.22 32.18
C ARG A 152 9.06 -8.19 33.30
N GLU A 153 8.53 -9.35 32.96
CA GLU A 153 8.11 -10.41 33.91
C GLU A 153 9.27 -11.35 34.29
N TYR A 154 10.52 -10.90 34.12
CA TYR A 154 11.76 -11.69 34.08
C TYR A 154 11.86 -12.76 35.17
N ASN A 155 11.80 -14.04 34.75
CA ASN A 155 11.97 -15.22 35.60
C ASN A 155 12.94 -16.24 34.94
N LEU A 156 13.56 -17.13 35.72
CA LEU A 156 14.50 -18.17 35.22
C LEU A 156 13.94 -19.03 34.06
N SER A 157 12.63 -19.32 34.08
CA SER A 157 11.95 -20.09 33.02
C SER A 157 11.80 -19.34 31.68
N THR A 158 12.01 -18.03 31.67
CA THR A 158 11.80 -17.17 30.49
C THR A 158 13.10 -16.80 29.77
N VAL A 159 14.27 -17.07 30.35
CA VAL A 159 15.58 -16.64 29.82
C VAL A 159 15.80 -17.13 28.39
N LYS A 160 15.62 -18.44 28.15
CA LYS A 160 15.79 -19.03 26.81
C LYS A 160 14.87 -18.38 25.77
N GLN A 161 13.61 -18.14 26.15
CA GLN A 161 12.64 -17.50 25.25
C GLN A 161 13.02 -16.05 24.94
N ILE A 162 13.57 -15.31 25.92
CA ILE A 162 14.04 -13.94 25.72
C ILE A 162 15.22 -13.90 24.75
N GLU A 163 16.17 -14.83 24.88
CA GLU A 163 17.32 -14.95 23.98
C GLU A 163 16.89 -15.27 22.54
N GLU A 164 16.04 -16.27 22.36
CA GLU A 164 15.51 -16.65 21.03
C GLU A 164 14.74 -15.49 20.36
N LEU A 165 13.92 -14.76 21.11
CA LEU A 165 13.19 -13.60 20.58
C LEU A 165 14.15 -12.47 20.23
N LYS A 166 15.16 -12.21 21.07
CA LYS A 166 16.15 -11.15 20.84
C LYS A 166 16.95 -11.42 19.57
N GLU A 167 17.41 -12.66 19.37
CA GLU A 167 18.16 -13.07 18.17
C GLU A 167 17.32 -12.87 16.91
N LYS A 168 16.09 -13.40 16.88
CA LYS A 168 15.17 -13.24 15.74
C LYS A 168 14.83 -11.78 15.43
N ILE A 169 14.61 -10.95 16.46
CA ILE A 169 14.36 -9.52 16.27
C ILE A 169 15.59 -8.86 15.65
N SER A 170 16.78 -9.11 16.21
CA SER A 170 18.04 -8.52 15.72
C SER A 170 18.34 -8.93 14.28
N ASP A 171 18.05 -10.18 13.91
CA ASP A 171 18.24 -10.66 12.55
C ASP A 171 17.31 -9.94 11.58
N LEU A 172 16.01 -9.87 11.86
CA LEU A 172 15.06 -9.18 10.99
C LEU A 172 15.28 -7.66 10.90
N GLU A 173 15.78 -7.04 11.97
CA GLU A 173 16.19 -5.63 11.94
C GLU A 173 17.35 -5.40 10.98
N ARG A 174 18.29 -6.35 10.94
CA ARG A 174 19.49 -6.30 10.09
C ARG A 174 19.22 -6.69 8.64
N THR A 175 18.40 -7.71 8.39
CA THR A 175 18.18 -8.23 7.04
C THR A 175 16.98 -7.62 6.35
N GLY A 176 16.00 -7.12 7.10
CA GLY A 176 14.69 -6.73 6.56
C GLY A 176 13.90 -7.93 6.05
N MET A 177 12.97 -7.66 5.13
CA MET A 177 12.08 -8.66 4.53
C MET A 177 12.32 -8.73 3.02
N TYR A 178 12.31 -9.94 2.46
CA TYR A 178 12.45 -10.12 1.02
C TYR A 178 11.09 -9.93 0.34
N LEU A 179 11.12 -9.32 -0.83
CA LEU A 179 9.96 -9.20 -1.72
C LEU A 179 10.15 -10.14 -2.89
N ASN A 180 9.09 -10.81 -3.32
CA ASN A 180 9.10 -11.66 -4.50
C ASN A 180 8.81 -10.82 -5.75
N LEU A 181 9.68 -9.84 -6.01
CA LEU A 181 9.60 -8.89 -7.11
C LEU A 181 10.94 -8.82 -7.85
N GLU A 182 10.90 -8.43 -9.12
CA GLU A 182 12.11 -8.09 -9.85
C GLU A 182 12.76 -6.83 -9.29
N GLU A 183 14.05 -6.64 -9.55
CA GLU A 183 14.82 -5.51 -9.03
C GLU A 183 14.22 -4.15 -9.46
N PHE A 184 13.71 -4.07 -10.70
CA PHE A 184 13.12 -2.84 -11.20
C PHE A 184 11.78 -2.49 -10.52
N GLU A 185 10.99 -3.49 -10.12
CA GLU A 185 9.74 -3.32 -9.38
C GLU A 185 10.04 -2.87 -7.94
N CYS A 186 11.03 -3.50 -7.30
CA CYS A 186 11.54 -3.02 -6.00
C CYS A 186 12.02 -1.57 -6.10
N ALA A 187 12.77 -1.22 -7.15
CA ALA A 187 13.23 0.14 -7.40
C ALA A 187 12.07 1.12 -7.61
N ASN A 188 10.98 0.69 -8.26
CA ASN A 188 9.77 1.50 -8.40
C ASN A 188 9.11 1.75 -7.03
N LEU A 189 8.96 0.72 -6.19
CA LEU A 189 8.42 0.86 -4.84
C LEU A 189 9.27 1.79 -3.95
N VAL A 190 10.60 1.72 -4.07
CA VAL A 190 11.52 2.65 -3.39
C VAL A 190 11.38 4.07 -3.93
N ARG A 191 11.31 4.24 -5.26
CA ARG A 191 11.12 5.55 -5.92
C ARG A 191 9.80 6.21 -5.52
N LEU A 192 8.74 5.42 -5.35
CA LEU A 192 7.43 5.88 -4.85
C LEU A 192 7.45 6.14 -3.34
N GLY A 193 8.53 5.79 -2.64
CA GLY A 193 8.70 6.00 -1.21
C GLY A 193 7.86 5.07 -0.35
N LEU A 194 7.38 3.94 -0.90
CA LEU A 194 6.52 2.97 -0.20
C LEU A 194 7.33 2.01 0.67
N ILE A 195 8.55 1.69 0.23
CA ILE A 195 9.49 0.84 0.94
C ILE A 195 10.86 1.51 1.02
N LYS A 196 11.70 1.05 1.95
CA LYS A 196 13.11 1.42 2.06
C LYS A 196 13.98 0.17 2.11
N LYS A 197 15.13 0.21 1.44
CA LYS A 197 16.15 -0.85 1.51
C LYS A 197 16.87 -0.75 2.85
N VAL A 198 17.07 -1.87 3.53
CA VAL A 198 17.86 -1.92 4.77
C VAL A 198 19.33 -1.68 4.42
N PRO A 199 20.10 -0.95 5.27
CA PRO A 199 21.54 -0.79 5.03
C PRO A 199 22.24 -2.16 4.97
N PRO A 200 23.29 -2.29 4.14
CA PRO A 200 24.06 -3.52 4.08
C PRO A 200 24.65 -3.86 5.45
N SER A 201 24.64 -5.15 5.77
CA SER A 201 25.28 -5.63 7.00
C SER A 201 26.77 -5.38 6.91
N ILE A 202 27.33 -4.77 7.95
CA ILE A 202 28.77 -4.58 8.09
C ILE A 202 29.31 -5.78 8.86
N TYR A 203 30.10 -6.61 8.20
CA TYR A 203 30.87 -7.64 8.89
C TYR A 203 32.18 -7.04 9.39
N ILE A 204 32.40 -7.11 10.70
CA ILE A 204 33.69 -6.83 11.32
C ILE A 204 34.23 -8.18 11.78
N PRO A 205 35.26 -8.73 11.11
CA PRO A 205 35.90 -9.97 11.57
C PRO A 205 36.40 -9.77 13.01
N GLU A 206 35.90 -10.56 13.97
CA GLU A 206 36.44 -10.55 15.32
C GLU A 206 37.85 -11.17 15.31
N PHE A 207 38.81 -10.53 15.99
CA PHE A 207 40.03 -11.23 16.39
C PHE A 207 40.50 -10.81 17.78
N ARG A 208 41.06 -11.79 18.51
CA ARG A 208 41.78 -11.58 19.78
C ARG A 208 43.25 -11.29 19.50
N THR A 209 43.77 -10.14 19.96
CA THR A 209 45.22 -9.99 20.21
C THR A 209 45.57 -10.44 21.63
N GLY A 210 46.37 -11.50 21.72
CA GLY A 210 47.48 -11.65 22.67
C GLY A 210 47.20 -11.64 24.19
N GLY A 211 47.57 -12.73 24.85
CA GLY A 211 47.66 -12.77 26.31
C GLY A 211 48.34 -14.01 26.87
N HIS A 212 49.56 -14.35 26.41
CA HIS A 212 50.62 -14.82 27.31
C HIS A 212 51.97 -14.94 26.57
N TYR A 213 52.93 -14.12 27.04
CA TYR A 213 54.36 -14.09 26.75
C TYR A 213 54.79 -13.53 25.38
N ASP A 214 55.23 -12.27 25.44
CA ASP A 214 56.44 -11.75 24.78
C ASP A 214 56.48 -11.81 23.24
N SER A 215 55.62 -11.04 22.58
CA SER A 215 55.96 -10.35 21.32
C SER A 215 54.94 -9.25 21.03
N GLY A 216 55.42 -8.10 20.55
CA GLY A 216 54.73 -6.81 20.56
C GLY A 216 53.32 -6.80 19.96
N GLU A 217 52.50 -5.86 20.46
CA GLU A 217 51.15 -5.60 19.98
C GLU A 217 51.11 -5.49 18.44
N GLN A 218 50.48 -6.46 17.78
CA GLN A 218 50.22 -6.42 16.35
C GLN A 218 48.83 -5.82 16.11
N TRP A 219 48.81 -4.63 15.50
CA TRP A 219 47.59 -3.99 15.04
C TRP A 219 47.24 -4.52 13.65
N HIS A 220 46.11 -5.24 13.53
CA HIS A 220 45.57 -5.67 12.23
C HIS A 220 44.50 -4.67 11.77
N ALA A 221 44.62 -4.14 10.56
CA ALA A 221 43.60 -3.31 9.95
C ALA A 221 42.41 -4.19 9.51
N LEU A 222 41.25 -4.02 10.14
CA LEU A 222 40.02 -4.67 9.75
C LEU A 222 39.39 -3.87 8.61
N ASN A 223 39.28 -4.48 7.43
CA ASN A 223 38.45 -3.94 6.36
C ASN A 223 37.01 -4.36 6.66
N ALA A 224 36.10 -3.39 6.73
CA ALA A 224 34.67 -3.66 6.76
C ALA A 224 34.25 -4.24 5.41
N GLU A 225 33.64 -5.42 5.41
CA GLU A 225 33.03 -6.01 4.22
C GLU A 225 31.52 -5.74 4.23
N TYR A 226 31.00 -5.37 3.07
CA TYR A 226 29.58 -5.13 2.83
C TYR A 226 29.02 -6.27 1.98
N ASP A 227 27.95 -6.89 2.43
CA ASP A 227 27.11 -7.73 1.57
C ASP A 227 26.12 -6.83 0.83
N ALA A 228 26.41 -6.51 -0.44
CA ALA A 228 25.61 -5.56 -1.23
C ALA A 228 24.36 -6.20 -1.85
N ASP A 229 24.35 -7.53 -1.98
CA ASP A 229 23.35 -8.29 -2.73
C ASP A 229 22.20 -8.78 -1.84
N ASN A 230 22.33 -8.63 -0.52
CA ASN A 230 21.47 -9.28 0.46
C ASN A 230 20.71 -8.30 1.37
N ASN A 231 20.11 -7.27 0.79
CA ASN A 231 19.35 -6.30 1.59
C ASN A 231 17.86 -6.49 1.33
N GLY A 232 17.14 -6.89 2.37
CA GLY A 232 15.70 -6.83 2.39
C GLY A 232 15.19 -5.39 2.51
N TYR A 233 13.87 -5.30 2.55
CA TYR A 233 13.11 -4.07 2.57
C TYR A 233 12.32 -3.94 3.88
N ARG A 234 11.96 -2.69 4.19
CA ARG A 234 11.04 -2.33 5.26
C ARG A 234 10.00 -1.39 4.72
N LEU A 235 8.80 -1.45 5.27
CA LEU A 235 7.71 -0.56 4.88
C LEU A 235 7.96 0.84 5.44
N THR A 236 7.62 1.88 4.67
CA THR A 236 7.66 3.26 5.16
C THR A 236 6.31 3.67 5.76
N GLU A 237 6.27 4.79 6.48
CA GLU A 237 5.01 5.37 6.95
C GLU A 237 4.08 5.75 5.77
N LEU A 238 4.67 6.24 4.67
CA LEU A 238 3.91 6.51 3.44
C LEU A 238 3.31 5.22 2.87
N GLY A 239 4.06 4.12 2.85
CA GLY A 239 3.59 2.80 2.45
C GLY A 239 2.42 2.31 3.31
N GLU A 240 2.55 2.40 4.63
CA GLU A 240 1.47 2.04 5.56
C GLU A 240 0.19 2.86 5.31
N LYS A 241 0.34 4.18 5.17
CA LYS A 241 -0.79 5.08 4.91
C LYS A 241 -1.41 4.87 3.55
N PHE A 242 -0.60 4.59 2.52
CA PHE A 242 -1.08 4.25 1.19
C PHE A 242 -1.93 2.96 1.20
N LEU A 243 -1.45 1.91 1.87
CA LEU A 243 -2.23 0.66 2.00
C LEU A 243 -3.51 0.85 2.81
N GLU A 244 -3.47 1.64 3.89
CA GLU A 244 -4.66 2.03 4.65
C GLU A 244 -5.68 2.78 3.77
N MET A 245 -5.22 3.56 2.80
CA MET A 245 -6.11 4.24 1.83
C MET A 245 -6.74 3.27 0.85
N CYS A 246 -5.99 2.30 0.36
CA CYS A 246 -6.44 1.33 -0.64
C CYS A 246 -7.29 0.19 -0.07
N GLN A 247 -7.47 0.15 1.26
CA GLN A 247 -8.24 -0.89 1.95
C GLN A 247 -9.35 -0.28 2.80
N LEU A 248 -10.50 -0.94 2.84
CA LEU A 248 -11.53 -0.65 3.82
C LEU A 248 -11.37 -1.59 5.01
N LYS A 249 -11.42 -1.02 6.21
CA LYS A 249 -11.58 -1.82 7.42
C LYS A 249 -13.01 -2.34 7.39
N THR A 250 -13.21 -3.59 7.03
CA THR A 250 -14.49 -4.27 7.27
C THR A 250 -14.73 -4.28 8.78
N ALA A 251 -15.88 -3.72 9.18
CA ALA A 251 -16.35 -3.72 10.57
C ALA A 251 -16.71 -5.12 11.04
#